data_AF-A0A8H2VWT9-F1
#
_entry.id   AF-A0A8H2VWT9-F1
#
_cell.length_a   1.000
_cell.length_b   1.000
_cell.length_c   1.000
_cell.angle_alpha   90.00
_cell.angle_beta   90.00
_cell.angle_gamma   90.00
#
_symmetry.space_group_name_H-M   'P 1'
#
loop_
_entity.id
_entity.type
_entity.pdbx_description
1 polymer ?
#
loop_
_entity_poly.entity_id
_entity_poly.type
_entity_poly.pdbx_seq_one_letter_code
_entity_poly.pdbx_strand_id
1 'polypeptide(L)'
;MLKLGRSILAIVAVINGIGGFIADWNHTHVYNPRWPPHAKFHNGQTLSTGVLLGIGALYYLYRPSTSRVIEKESLYTAALLTSLNWVAQVSAAFYPGSLPIDPEFGDGFPQAYIAAVLLSMVAIGTALENARLKKEGKSK
;
A
#
# COMPACT_ATOMS: atom_id res chain seq x y z
N MET A 1 -18.94 -18.11 -3.30
CA MET A 1 -17.46 -18.27 -3.25
C MET A 1 -16.89 -17.16 -2.38
N LEU A 2 -15.98 -17.45 -1.46
CA LEU A 2 -15.26 -16.40 -0.73
C LEU A 2 -14.54 -15.47 -1.73
N LYS A 3 -14.62 -14.16 -1.52
CA LYS A 3 -13.88 -13.14 -2.31
C LYS A 3 -12.44 -13.04 -1.80
N LEU A 4 -11.72 -14.16 -1.82
CA LEU A 4 -10.39 -14.28 -1.21
C LEU A 4 -9.41 -13.21 -1.72
N GLY A 5 -9.42 -12.95 -3.04
CA GLY A 5 -8.57 -11.92 -3.63
C GLY A 5 -8.92 -10.51 -3.13
N ARG A 6 -10.21 -10.20 -3.01
CA ARG A 6 -10.69 -8.94 -2.42
C ARG A 6 -10.29 -8.80 -0.94
N SER A 7 -10.34 -9.88 -0.16
CA SER A 7 -9.90 -9.87 1.25
C SER A 7 -8.39 -9.60 1.38
N ILE A 8 -7.56 -10.21 0.54
CA ILE A 8 -6.11 -9.95 0.51
C ILE A 8 -5.84 -8.47 0.21
N LEU A 9 -6.49 -7.91 -0.81
CA LEU A 9 -6.33 -6.49 -1.16
C LEU A 9 -6.83 -5.55 -0.05
N ALA A 10 -7.92 -5.91 0.64
CA ALA A 10 -8.41 -5.14 1.77
C ALA A 10 -7.41 -5.14 2.94
N ILE A 11 -6.76 -6.28 3.21
CA ILE A 11 -5.69 -6.36 4.22
C ILE A 11 -4.53 -5.43 3.84
N VAL A 12 -4.06 -5.46 2.59
CA VAL A 12 -3.00 -4.55 2.14
C VAL A 12 -3.43 -3.08 2.26
N ALA A 13 -4.67 -2.75 1.92
CA ALA A 13 -5.19 -1.39 2.06
C ALA A 13 -5.20 -0.90 3.51
N VAL A 14 -5.55 -1.77 4.47
CA VAL A 14 -5.46 -1.45 5.90
C VAL A 14 -4.00 -1.26 6.33
N ILE A 15 -3.10 -2.15 5.89
CA ILE A 15 -1.66 -2.03 6.17
C ILE A 15 -1.09 -0.71 5.61
N ASN A 16 -1.49 -0.26 4.42
CA ASN A 16 -1.10 1.05 3.91
C ASN A 16 -1.52 2.18 4.84
N GLY A 17 -2.72 2.10 5.42
CA GLY A 17 -3.25 3.15 6.27
C GLY A 17 -2.57 3.23 7.64
N ILE A 18 -2.20 2.09 8.24
CA ILE A 18 -1.66 2.07 9.61
C ILE A 18 -0.14 1.82 9.68
N GLY A 19 0.44 1.22 8.63
CA GLY A 19 1.82 0.75 8.64
C GLY A 19 2.83 1.86 8.86
N GLY A 20 2.64 3.00 8.21
CA GLY A 20 3.47 4.18 8.42
C GLY A 20 3.41 4.68 9.88
N PHE A 21 2.22 4.71 10.49
CA PHE A 21 2.10 5.13 11.89
C PHE A 21 2.80 4.16 12.84
N ILE A 22 2.74 2.85 12.56
CA ILE A 22 3.47 1.86 13.36
C ILE A 22 5.00 2.06 13.23
N ALA A 23 5.48 2.34 12.02
CA ALA A 23 6.91 2.46 11.73
C ALA A 23 7.52 3.80 12.14
N ASP A 24 6.77 4.90 12.03
CA ASP A 24 7.34 6.25 12.06
C ASP A 24 6.83 7.09 13.25
N TRP A 25 5.85 6.60 14.01
CA TRP A 25 5.32 7.31 15.19
C TRP A 25 6.19 7.08 16.45
N ASN A 26 7.47 7.41 16.36
CA ASN A 26 8.45 7.14 17.41
C ASN A 26 9.65 8.12 17.36
N HIS A 27 10.63 7.90 18.24
CA HIS A 27 11.80 8.75 18.42
C HIS A 27 12.85 8.66 17.31
N THR A 28 12.78 7.65 16.44
CA THR A 28 13.68 7.56 15.28
C THR A 28 13.17 8.39 14.10
N HIS A 29 11.86 8.70 14.06
CA HIS A 29 11.18 9.43 12.98
C HIS A 29 10.48 10.71 13.46
N VAL A 30 9.14 10.76 13.55
CA VAL A 30 8.37 12.00 13.74
C VAL A 30 8.75 12.75 15.03
N TYR A 31 9.16 12.03 16.07
CA TYR A 31 9.63 12.60 17.34
C TYR A 31 11.15 12.77 17.43
N ASN A 32 11.91 12.45 16.38
CA ASN A 32 13.36 12.63 16.35
C ASN A 32 13.72 14.12 16.48
N PRO A 33 14.45 14.56 17.52
CA PRO A 33 14.81 15.97 17.70
C PRO A 33 15.84 16.46 16.66
N ARG A 34 16.58 15.55 16.01
CA ARG A 34 17.59 15.88 15.00
C ARG A 34 17.00 16.12 13.61
N TRP A 35 15.80 15.61 13.34
CA TRP A 35 15.11 15.84 12.06
C TRP A 35 14.66 17.30 11.94
N PRO A 36 15.01 18.01 10.85
CA PRO A 36 14.49 19.34 10.59
C PRO A 36 12.95 19.34 10.53
N PRO A 37 12.29 20.45 10.88
CA PRO A 37 10.83 20.54 10.83
C PRO A 37 10.22 20.11 9.49
N HIS A 38 10.90 20.40 8.38
CA HIS A 38 10.42 20.05 7.05
C HIS A 38 10.47 18.53 6.76
N ALA A 39 11.44 17.80 7.31
CA ALA A 39 11.49 16.34 7.20
C ALA A 39 10.29 15.70 7.92
N LYS A 40 9.92 16.23 9.09
CA LYS A 40 8.73 15.79 9.83
C LYS A 40 7.44 16.10 9.08
N PHE A 41 7.36 17.26 8.41
CA PHE A 41 6.24 17.59 7.53
C PHE A 41 6.08 16.57 6.40
N HIS A 42 7.16 16.25 5.68
CA HIS A 42 7.12 15.23 4.62
C HIS A 42 6.84 13.83 5.17
N ASN A 43 7.30 13.49 6.37
CA ASN A 43 6.93 12.23 7.00
C ASN A 43 5.43 12.17 7.31
N GLY A 44 4.86 13.22 7.94
CA GLY A 44 3.42 13.33 8.16
C GLY A 44 2.60 13.31 6.85
N GLN A 45 3.14 13.88 5.77
CA GLN A 45 2.57 13.76 4.43
C GLN A 45 2.53 12.30 3.96
N THR A 46 3.62 11.54 4.12
CA THR A 46 3.67 10.10 3.79
C THR A 46 2.66 9.29 4.61
N LEU A 47 2.61 9.52 5.93
CA LEU A 47 1.64 8.88 6.82
C LEU A 47 0.19 9.09 6.35
N SER A 48 -0.15 10.35 6.07
CA SER A 48 -1.48 10.73 5.61
C SER A 48 -1.79 10.17 4.23
N THR A 49 -0.79 10.12 3.34
CA THR A 49 -0.92 9.56 1.99
C THR A 49 -1.22 8.07 2.04
N GLY A 50 -0.56 7.31 2.92
CA GLY A 50 -0.84 5.90 3.15
C GLY A 50 -2.30 5.64 3.53
N VAL A 51 -2.84 6.46 4.45
CA VAL A 51 -4.25 6.43 4.86
C VAL A 51 -5.18 6.70 3.70
N LEU A 52 -4.94 7.78 2.94
CA LEU A 52 -5.80 8.17 1.82
C LEU A 52 -5.80 7.12 0.71
N LEU A 53 -4.63 6.54 0.39
CA LEU A 53 -4.52 5.44 -0.57
C LEU A 53 -5.24 4.19 -0.09
N GLY A 54 -5.13 3.84 1.20
CA GLY A 54 -5.83 2.72 1.82
C GLY A 54 -7.35 2.88 1.78
N ILE A 55 -7.87 4.04 2.20
CA ILE A 55 -9.30 4.38 2.12
C ILE A 55 -9.79 4.34 0.68
N GLY A 56 -9.04 4.94 -0.25
CA GLY A 56 -9.36 4.92 -1.68
C GLY A 56 -9.45 3.50 -2.22
N ALA A 57 -8.48 2.64 -1.90
CA ALA A 57 -8.50 1.24 -2.30
C ALA A 57 -9.71 0.49 -1.72
N LEU A 58 -10.01 0.66 -0.43
CA LEU A 58 -11.19 0.06 0.20
C LEU A 58 -12.49 0.53 -0.47
N TYR A 59 -12.61 1.83 -0.78
CA TYR A 59 -13.74 2.36 -1.53
C TYR A 59 -13.90 1.66 -2.87
N TYR A 60 -12.85 1.54 -3.68
CA TYR A 60 -12.92 0.84 -4.96
C TYR A 60 -13.17 -0.67 -4.81
N LEU A 61 -12.68 -1.31 -3.75
CA LEU A 61 -12.98 -2.72 -3.47
C LEU A 61 -14.45 -2.93 -3.12
N TYR A 62 -15.13 -1.98 -2.46
CA TYR A 62 -16.47 -2.22 -1.92
C TYR A 62 -17.59 -1.37 -2.54
N ARG A 63 -17.27 -0.40 -3.40
CA ARG A 63 -18.27 0.39 -4.11
C ARG A 63 -19.20 -0.49 -4.95
N PRO A 64 -20.48 -0.12 -5.08
CA PRO A 64 -21.38 -0.74 -6.04
C PRO A 64 -20.80 -0.67 -7.47
N SER A 65 -20.93 -1.76 -8.21
CA SER A 65 -20.53 -1.86 -9.62
C SER A 65 -21.75 -2.16 -10.46
N THR A 66 -22.04 -1.30 -11.44
CA THR A 66 -23.21 -1.42 -12.33
C THR A 66 -23.01 -2.42 -13.46
N SER A 67 -21.75 -2.81 -13.73
CA SER A 67 -21.41 -3.83 -14.73
C SER A 67 -20.13 -4.57 -14.33
N ARG A 68 -19.86 -5.69 -15.01
CA ARG A 68 -18.62 -6.47 -14.82
C ARG A 68 -17.37 -5.72 -15.26
N VAL A 69 -17.50 -4.86 -16.27
CA VAL A 69 -16.40 -3.99 -16.70
C VAL A 69 -16.03 -3.06 -15.56
N ILE A 70 -17.01 -2.38 -14.96
CA ILE A 70 -16.81 -1.49 -13.81
C ILE A 70 -16.25 -2.22 -12.59
N GLU A 71 -16.70 -3.45 -12.30
CA GLU A 71 -16.18 -4.25 -11.19
C GLU A 71 -14.69 -4.59 -11.40
N LYS A 72 -14.31 -4.92 -12.63
CA LYS A 72 -12.92 -5.24 -13.00
C LYS A 72 -12.03 -3.99 -12.96
N GLU A 73 -12.52 -2.87 -13.47
CA GLU A 73 -11.81 -1.58 -13.35
C GLU A 73 -11.59 -1.21 -11.89
N SER A 74 -12.64 -1.33 -11.06
CA SER A 74 -12.53 -1.03 -9.62
C SER A 74 -11.51 -1.93 -8.91
N LEU A 75 -11.45 -3.21 -9.27
CA LEU A 75 -10.40 -4.13 -8.79
C LEU A 75 -9.00 -3.64 -9.15
N TYR A 76 -8.76 -3.26 -10.40
CA TYR A 76 -7.44 -2.77 -10.82
C TYR A 76 -7.10 -1.41 -10.22
N THR A 77 -8.07 -0.51 -10.06
CA THR A 77 -7.86 0.76 -9.35
C THR A 77 -7.46 0.51 -7.91
N ALA A 78 -8.12 -0.41 -7.19
CA ALA A 78 -7.73 -0.76 -5.83
C ALA A 78 -6.32 -1.38 -5.76
N ALA A 79 -5.97 -2.25 -6.71
CA ALA A 79 -4.62 -2.83 -6.81
C ALA A 79 -3.56 -1.75 -7.08
N LEU A 80 -3.86 -0.78 -7.95
CA LEU A 80 -2.98 0.36 -8.21
C LEU A 80 -2.78 1.19 -6.93
N LEU A 81 -3.85 1.62 -6.28
CA LEU A 81 -3.79 2.44 -5.07
C LEU A 81 -3.02 1.77 -3.93
N THR A 82 -3.22 0.46 -3.75
CA THR A 82 -2.46 -0.32 -2.74
C THR A 82 -0.98 -0.46 -3.10
N SER A 83 -0.63 -0.48 -4.38
CA SER A 83 0.76 -0.61 -4.86
C SER A 83 1.56 0.69 -4.77
N LEU A 84 0.93 1.83 -5.04
CA LEU A 84 1.61 3.13 -5.19
C LEU A 84 2.51 3.48 -4.00
N ASN A 85 2.04 3.23 -2.77
CA ASN A 85 2.80 3.52 -1.57
C ASN A 85 4.12 2.73 -1.51
N TRP A 86 4.07 1.42 -1.82
CA TRP A 86 5.24 0.54 -1.75
C TRP A 86 6.22 0.79 -2.90
N VAL A 87 5.71 1.11 -4.09
CA VAL A 87 6.55 1.53 -5.21
C VAL A 87 7.28 2.83 -4.86
N ALA A 88 6.58 3.82 -4.30
CA ALA A 88 7.18 5.08 -3.86
C ALA A 88 8.22 4.85 -2.75
N GLN A 89 7.93 3.97 -1.79
CA GLN A 89 8.87 3.60 -0.71
C GLN A 89 10.16 3.00 -1.24
N VAL A 90 10.08 2.07 -2.19
CA VAL A 90 11.27 1.46 -2.81
C VAL A 90 12.01 2.49 -3.66
N SER A 91 11.28 3.32 -4.42
CA SER A 91 11.93 4.33 -5.26
C SER A 91 12.63 5.43 -4.47
N ALA A 92 12.24 5.65 -3.20
CA ALA A 92 12.84 6.63 -2.33
C ALA A 92 14.36 6.46 -2.19
N ALA A 93 14.86 5.21 -2.24
CA ALA A 93 16.29 4.91 -2.13
C ALA A 93 17.14 5.38 -3.33
N PHE A 94 16.52 5.78 -4.45
CA PHE A 94 17.24 6.29 -5.62
C PHE A 94 17.46 7.80 -5.58
N TYR A 95 16.88 8.51 -4.60
CA TYR A 95 17.07 9.96 -4.50
C TYR A 95 18.43 10.28 -3.84
N PRO A 96 19.16 11.31 -4.34
CA PRO A 96 20.47 11.66 -3.80
C PRO A 96 20.44 11.93 -2.30
N GLY A 97 21.32 11.27 -1.55
CA GLY A 97 21.46 11.44 -0.10
C GLY A 97 20.36 10.79 0.74
N SER A 98 19.43 10.05 0.13
CA SER A 98 18.45 9.25 0.87
C SER A 98 19.06 7.97 1.44
N LEU A 99 18.60 7.56 2.63
CA LEU A 99 18.89 6.25 3.21
C LEU A 99 17.60 5.62 3.72
N PRO A 100 17.41 4.29 3.58
CA PRO A 100 16.26 3.60 4.15
C PRO A 100 16.23 3.60 5.68
N ILE A 101 17.40 3.77 6.31
CA ILE A 101 17.57 3.82 7.76
C ILE A 101 18.72 4.79 8.07
N ASP A 102 18.56 5.63 9.10
CA ASP A 102 19.68 6.41 9.59
C ASP A 102 20.73 5.45 10.17
N PRO A 103 22.05 5.62 9.89
CA PRO A 103 23.09 4.70 10.35
C PRO A 103 23.15 4.47 11.87
N GLU A 104 22.62 5.41 12.66
CA GLU A 104 22.50 5.27 14.11
C GLU A 104 21.53 4.16 14.53
N PHE A 105 20.50 3.88 13.71
CA PHE A 105 19.43 2.94 14.04
C PHE A 105 19.60 1.58 13.35
N GLY A 106 20.59 1.43 12.47
CA GLY A 106 20.94 0.18 11.81
C GLY A 106 21.36 0.36 10.36
N ASP A 107 21.38 -0.75 9.63
CA ASP A 107 21.86 -0.83 8.25
C ASP A 107 20.86 -1.56 7.33
N GLY A 108 21.05 -1.42 6.03
CA GLY A 108 20.32 -2.15 5.00
C GLY A 108 19.00 -1.49 4.59
N PHE A 109 18.06 -2.30 4.07
CA PHE A 109 16.79 -1.84 3.50
C PHE A 109 15.61 -2.71 3.98
N PRO A 110 15.26 -2.69 5.28
CA PRO A 110 14.20 -3.55 5.83
C PRO A 110 12.84 -3.34 5.13
N GLN A 111 12.56 -2.12 4.68
CA GLN A 111 11.32 -1.78 3.98
C GLN A 111 11.20 -2.46 2.61
N ALA A 112 12.31 -2.85 1.97
CA ALA A 112 12.27 -3.57 0.69
C ALA A 112 11.62 -4.95 0.82
N TYR A 113 11.87 -5.67 1.93
CA TYR A 113 11.23 -6.97 2.18
C TYR A 113 9.72 -6.82 2.41
N ILE A 114 9.32 -5.79 3.17
CA ILE A 114 7.91 -5.47 3.41
C ILE A 114 7.22 -5.11 2.08
N ALA A 115 7.85 -4.25 1.27
CA ALA A 115 7.34 -3.88 -0.04
C ALA A 115 7.20 -5.12 -0.95
N ALA A 116 8.19 -6.01 -0.98
CA ALA A 116 8.13 -7.23 -1.77
C ALA A 116 6.97 -8.15 -1.37
N VAL A 117 6.74 -8.34 -0.06
CA VAL A 117 5.62 -9.13 0.46
C VAL A 117 4.29 -8.50 0.08
N LEU A 118 4.12 -7.20 0.32
CA LEU A 118 2.85 -6.52 0.10
C LEU A 118 2.51 -6.37 -1.39
N LEU A 119 3.51 -6.10 -2.25
CA LEU A 119 3.32 -6.10 -3.69
C LEU A 119 2.98 -7.50 -4.22
N SER A 120 3.56 -8.56 -3.64
CA SER A 120 3.20 -9.94 -3.96
C SER A 120 1.76 -10.25 -3.55
N MET A 121 1.34 -9.81 -2.37
CA MET A 121 -0.06 -9.93 -1.92
C MET A 121 -1.01 -9.20 -2.86
N VAL A 122 -0.67 -8.00 -3.34
CA VAL A 122 -1.48 -7.27 -4.33
C VAL A 122 -1.59 -8.06 -5.63
N ALA A 123 -0.48 -8.57 -6.16
CA ALA A 123 -0.47 -9.36 -7.38
C ALA A 123 -1.33 -10.63 -7.26
N ILE A 124 -1.15 -11.39 -6.17
CA ILE A 124 -1.91 -12.63 -5.89
C ILE A 124 -3.39 -12.31 -5.68
N GLY A 125 -3.72 -11.32 -4.85
CA GLY A 125 -5.10 -10.92 -4.58
C GLY A 125 -5.83 -10.48 -5.84
N THR A 126 -5.16 -9.70 -6.69
CA THR A 126 -5.70 -9.28 -7.99
C THR A 126 -5.91 -10.46 -8.93
N ALA A 127 -4.95 -11.38 -9.02
CA ALA A 127 -5.04 -12.56 -9.88
C ALA A 127 -6.21 -13.48 -9.47
N LEU A 128 -6.35 -13.74 -8.17
CA LEU A 128 -7.42 -14.57 -7.61
C LEU A 128 -8.80 -13.95 -7.86
N GLU A 129 -8.96 -12.65 -7.61
CA GLU A 129 -10.24 -11.97 -7.79
C GLU A 129 -10.60 -11.87 -9.28
N ASN A 130 -9.63 -11.59 -10.15
CA ASN A 130 -9.84 -11.59 -11.60
C ASN A 130 -10.23 -12.99 -12.13
N ALA A 131 -9.63 -14.06 -11.59
CA ALA A 131 -10.02 -15.43 -11.94
C ALA A 131 -11.46 -15.75 -11.51
N ARG A 132 -11.88 -15.31 -10.31
CA ARG A 132 -13.27 -15.41 -9.84
C ARG A 132 -14.24 -14.71 -10.79
N LEU A 133 -13.94 -13.46 -11.17
CA LEU A 133 -14.78 -12.67 -12.08
C LEU A 133 -14.94 -13.34 -13.44
N LYS A 134 -13.86 -13.91 -13.99
CA LYS A 134 -13.90 -14.66 -15.25
C LYS A 134 -14.77 -15.92 -15.16
N LYS A 135 -14.70 -16.66 -14.06
CA LYS A 135 -15.49 -17.89 -13.85
C LYS A 135 -16.99 -17.57 -13.80
N GLU A 136 -17.37 -16.56 -13.04
CA GLU A 136 -18.78 -16.14 -12.94
C GLU A 136 -19.35 -15.57 -14.24
N GLY A 137 -18.50 -15.03 -15.11
CA GLY A 137 -18.92 -14.58 -16.45
C GLY A 137 -19.19 -15.69 -17.45
N LYS A 138 -18.62 -16.89 -17.25
CA LYS A 138 -18.85 -18.07 -18.11
C LYS A 138 -20.07 -18.91 -17.68
N SER A 139 -20.62 -18.65 -16.50
CA SER A 139 -21.79 -19.35 -15.95
C SER A 139 -23.11 -18.59 -16.20
N LYS A 140 -23.06 -17.48 -16.94
CA LYS A 140 -24.22 -16.77 -17.47
C LYS A 140 -24.30 -16.98 -18.97
#